data_AF-A0A968JQZ7-F1
#
_entry.id   AF-A0A968JQZ7-F1
#
_cell.length_a   1.000
_cell.length_b   1.000
_cell.length_c   1.000
_cell.angle_alpha   90.00
_cell.angle_beta   90.00
_cell.angle_gamma   90.00
#
_symmetry.space_group_name_H-M   'P 1'
#
loop_
_entity.id
_entity.type
_entity.pdbx_description
1 polymer ?
#
loop_
_entity_poly.entity_id
_entity_poly.type
_entity_poly.pdbx_seq_one_letter_code
_entity_poly.pdbx_strand_id
1 'polypeptide(L)' 'MTSKGILSRETKGKMHLYSPVIKEDEAQKAMLDKLLDNAFRGSAQKLIMKALGSYKASKEEIDEIRAILDKIEKENQ' A
#
# COMPACT_ATOMS: atom_id res chain seq x y z
N MET A 1 17.70 -4.07 -9.96
CA MET A 1 16.63 -4.47 -9.02
C MET A 1 16.90 -5.83 -8.40
N THR A 2 17.40 -6.81 -9.15
CA THR A 2 18.03 -8.01 -8.55
C THR A 2 19.20 -7.65 -7.62
N SER A 3 20.06 -6.72 -8.02
CA SER A 3 21.12 -6.17 -7.16
C SER A 3 20.63 -5.43 -5.90
N LYS A 4 19.36 -5.02 -5.87
CA LYS A 4 18.70 -4.42 -4.69
C LYS A 4 17.97 -5.46 -3.85
N GLY A 5 18.00 -6.74 -4.22
CA GLY A 5 17.35 -7.84 -3.51
C GLY A 5 15.83 -7.95 -3.68
N ILE A 6 15.21 -7.14 -4.54
CA ILE A 6 13.74 -7.07 -4.67
C ILE A 6 13.20 -8.06 -5.71
N LEU A 7 14.06 -8.48 -6.64
CA LEU A 7 13.73 -9.44 -7.70
C LEU A 7 14.72 -10.60 -7.68
N SER A 8 14.21 -11.83 -7.75
CA SER A 8 15.02 -13.00 -8.07
C SER A 8 15.23 -13.04 -9.59
N ARG A 9 16.30 -13.70 -10.02
CA ARG A 9 16.60 -13.92 -11.43
C ARG A 9 16.92 -15.39 -11.63
N GLU A 10 16.16 -16.04 -12.50
CA GLU A 10 16.44 -17.39 -12.97
C GLU A 10 16.87 -17.32 -14.44
N THR A 11 17.90 -18.08 -14.82
CA THR A 11 18.37 -18.12 -16.22
C THR A 11 17.97 -19.44 -16.85
N LYS A 12 17.16 -19.36 -17.92
CA LYS A 12 16.73 -20.52 -18.69
C LYS A 12 17.24 -20.38 -20.13
N GLY A 13 18.37 -21.02 -20.42
CA GLY A 13 19.08 -20.83 -21.69
C GLY A 13 19.54 -19.38 -21.86
N LYS A 14 19.10 -18.71 -22.92
CA LYS A 14 19.37 -17.29 -23.18
C LYS A 14 18.38 -16.33 -22.51
N MET A 15 17.33 -16.83 -21.86
CA MET A 15 16.30 -16.02 -21.23
C MET A 15 16.59 -15.79 -19.74
N HIS A 16 16.22 -14.60 -19.25
CA HIS A 16 16.25 -14.26 -17.83
C HIS A 16 14.82 -14.03 -17.34
N LEU A 17 14.36 -14.92 -16.47
CA LEU A 17 13.07 -14.78 -15.80
C LEU A 17 13.29 -14.05 -14.48
N TYR A 18 12.48 -13.02 -14.23
CA TYR A 18 12.51 -12.27 -12.99
C TYR A 18 11.22 -12.51 -12.22
N SER A 19 11.33 -12.69 -10.91
CA SER A 19 10.19 -12.86 -10.03
C SER A 19 10.33 -12.00 -8.78
N PRO A 20 9.23 -11.47 -8.23
CA PRO A 20 9.28 -10.69 -7.00
C PRO A 20 9.77 -11.57 -5.84
N VAL A 21 10.65 -11.01 -5.01
CA VAL A 21 11.16 -11.67 -3.79
C VAL A 21 10.26 -11.38 -2.59
N ILE A 22 9.52 -10.27 -2.65
CA ILE A 22 8.58 -9.83 -1.61
C ILE A 22 7.15 -9.87 -2.13
N LYS A 23 6.21 -10.06 -1.22
CA LYS A 23 4.78 -10.00 -1.57
C LYS A 23 4.37 -8.57 -1.87
N GLU A 24 3.33 -8.41 -2.69
CA GLU A 24 2.78 -7.09 -3.03
C GLU A 24 2.34 -6.33 -1.77
N ASP A 25 1.58 -6.96 -0.89
CA ASP A 25 1.08 -6.34 0.34
C ASP A 25 2.21 -5.81 1.25
N GLU A 26 3.32 -6.56 1.35
CA GLU A 26 4.49 -6.15 2.13
C GLU A 26 5.16 -4.92 1.50
N ALA A 27 5.27 -4.89 0.17
CA ALA A 27 5.82 -3.77 -0.56
C ALA A 27 4.93 -2.52 -0.44
N GLN A 28 3.62 -2.69 -0.57
CA GLN A 28 2.63 -1.62 -0.43
C GLN A 28 2.66 -1.04 0.99
N LYS A 29 2.69 -1.89 2.02
CA LYS A 29 2.79 -1.46 3.42
C LYS A 29 4.07 -0.67 3.68
N ALA A 30 5.23 -1.18 3.24
CA ALA A 30 6.49 -0.49 3.43
C ALA A 30 6.54 0.88 2.70
N MET A 31 5.85 1.00 1.56
CA MET A 31 5.71 2.27 0.85
C MET A 31 4.78 3.24 1.58
N LEU A 32 3.65 2.74 2.10
CA LEU A 32 2.69 3.52 2.88
C LEU A 32 3.32 4.06 4.17
N ASP A 33 4.04 3.23 4.92
CA ASP A 33 4.72 3.63 6.16
C ASP A 33 5.72 4.77 5.88
N LYS A 34 6.54 4.63 4.84
CA LYS A 34 7.47 5.68 4.42
C LYS A 34 6.77 6.95 3.98
N LEU A 35 5.65 6.85 3.28
CA LEU A 35 4.87 8.02 2.86
C LEU A 35 4.30 8.74 4.07
N LEU A 36 3.75 7.98 5.03
CA LEU A 36 3.17 8.48 6.26
C LEU A 36 4.20 9.27 7.07
N ASP A 37 5.39 8.71 7.27
CA ASP A 37 6.45 9.35 8.04
C ASP A 37 7.01 10.58 7.34
N ASN A 38 7.37 10.46 6.06
CA ASN A 38 8.11 11.51 5.35
C ASN A 38 7.22 12.68 4.92
N ALA A 39 6.01 12.41 4.44
CA ALA A 39 5.13 13.45 3.87
C ALA A 39 4.06 13.92 4.86
N PHE A 40 3.62 13.05 5.77
CA PHE A 40 2.50 13.34 6.68
C PHE A 40 2.91 13.38 8.16
N ARG A 41 4.21 13.25 8.46
CA ARG A 41 4.77 13.28 9.83
C ARG A 41 4.08 12.30 10.77
N GLY A 42 3.80 11.08 10.29
CA GLY A 42 3.13 10.04 11.06
C GLY A 42 1.60 10.18 11.16
N SER A 43 0.99 11.23 10.58
CA SER A 43 -0.44 11.49 10.77
C SER A 43 -1.31 10.76 9.74
N ALA A 44 -1.87 9.62 10.15
CA ALA A 44 -2.80 8.84 9.33
C ALA A 44 -4.05 9.66 8.98
N GLN A 45 -4.54 10.48 9.90
CA GLN A 45 -5.67 11.38 9.68
C GLN A 45 -5.41 12.36 8.52
N LYS A 46 -4.23 13.02 8.48
CA LYS A 46 -3.88 13.95 7.40
C LYS A 46 -3.78 13.25 6.05
N LEU A 47 -3.23 12.03 6.04
CA LEU A 47 -3.16 11.21 4.83
C LEU A 47 -4.57 10.90 4.30
N ILE A 48 -5.47 10.41 5.14
CA ILE A 48 -6.85 10.07 4.76
C ILE A 48 -7.60 11.33 4.28
N MET A 49 -7.53 12.44 5.02
CA MET A 49 -8.15 13.70 4.59
C MET A 49 -7.64 14.16 3.22
N LYS A 50 -6.33 14.00 2.96
CA LYS A 50 -5.76 14.37 1.67
C LYS A 50 -6.20 13.43 0.56
N ALA A 51 -6.26 12.12 0.83
CA ALA A 51 -6.74 11.12 -0.12
C ALA A 51 -8.21 11.39 -0.50
N LEU A 52 -9.10 11.50 0.49
CA LEU A 52 -10.53 11.75 0.29
C LEU A 52 -10.83 13.15 -0.27
N GLY A 53 -10.02 14.15 0.08
CA GLY A 53 -10.22 15.53 -0.41
C GLY A 53 -9.64 15.79 -1.80
N SER A 54 -8.66 14.99 -2.26
CA SER A 54 -8.02 15.15 -3.58
C SER A 54 -8.57 14.18 -4.62
N TYR A 55 -9.08 13.02 -4.19
CA TYR A 55 -9.70 12.02 -5.05
C TYR A 55 -11.22 12.18 -5.00
N LYS A 56 -11.87 12.31 -6.16
CA LYS A 56 -13.33 12.24 -6.26
C LYS A 56 -13.74 10.77 -6.17
N ALA A 57 -13.81 10.25 -4.95
CA ALA A 57 -14.34 8.91 -4.71
C ALA A 57 -15.80 8.83 -5.16
N SER A 58 -16.18 7.70 -5.76
CA SER A 58 -17.58 7.41 -6.03
C SER A 58 -18.35 7.23 -4.73
N LYS A 59 -19.67 7.26 -4.80
CA LYS A 59 -20.51 7.03 -3.62
C LYS A 59 -20.27 5.63 -3.05
N GLU A 60 -20.10 4.65 -3.92
CA GLU A 60 -19.82 3.25 -3.60
C GLU A 60 -18.49 3.11 -2.87
N GLU A 61 -17.41 3.73 -3.38
CA GLU A 61 -16.09 3.73 -2.72
C GLU A 61 -16.16 4.37 -1.32
N ILE A 62 -16.94 5.45 -1.16
CA ILE A 62 -17.13 6.09 0.15
C ILE A 62 -17.87 5.16 1.12
N ASP A 63 -18.89 4.45 0.65
CA ASP A 63 -19.66 3.53 1.48
C ASP A 63 -18.84 2.30 1.89
N GLU A 64 -17.98 1.79 1.00
CA GLU A 64 -17.00 0.74 1.34
C GLU A 64 -16.00 1.20 2.41
N ILE A 65 -15.47 2.43 2.28
CA ILE A 65 -14.57 3.00 3.29
C ILE A 65 -15.27 3.12 4.65
N ARG A 66 -16.53 3.54 4.69
CA ARG A 66 -17.32 3.57 5.95
C ARG A 66 -17.46 2.19 6.56
N ALA A 67 -17.80 1.18 5.77
CA ALA A 67 -17.93 -0.19 6.26
C ALA A 67 -16.62 -0.73 6.85
N ILE A 68 -15.48 -0.39 6.24
CA ILE A 68 -14.16 -0.74 6.78
C ILE A 68 -13.92 -0.05 8.13
N LEU A 69 -14.23 1.25 8.25
CA LEU A 69 -14.08 2.00 9.50
C LEU A 69 -14.94 1.42 10.63
N ASP A 70 -16.22 1.12 10.34
CA ASP A 70 -17.14 0.52 11.31
C ASP A 70 -16.65 -0.85 11.80
N LYS A 71 -16.03 -1.63 10.91
CA LYS A 71 -15.44 -2.92 11.28
C LYS A 71 -14.24 -2.75 12.21
N ILE A 72 -13.34 -1.81 11.90
CA ILE A 72 -12.17 -1.51 12.73
C ILE A 72 -12.61 -1.00 14.11
N GLU A 73 -13.65 -0.18 14.19
CA GLU A 73 -14.17 0.34 15.46
C GLU A 73 -14.74 -0.77 16.34
N LYS A 74 -15.44 -1.74 15.76
CA LYS A 74 -15.93 -2.94 16.46
C LYS A 74 -14.81 -3.88 16.91
N GLU A 75 -13.74 -4.00 16.14
CA GLU A 75 -12.58 -4.85 16.50
C GLU A 75 -11.70 -4.21 17.59
N ASN A 76 -11.77 -2.89 17.77
CA ASN A 76 -11.05 -2.15 18.80
C ASN A 76 -11.86 -1.90 20.08
N GLN A 77 -13.12 -2.38 20.15
CA GLN A 77 -13.96 -2.41 21.35
C GLN A 77 -13.84 -3.74 22.08
#